data_AF-A0A959SZM2-F1
#
_entry.id   AF-A0A959SZM2-F1
#
_cell.length_a   1.000
_cell.length_b   1.000
_cell.length_c   1.000
_cell.angle_alpha   90.00
_cell.angle_beta   90.00
_cell.angle_gamma   90.00
#
_symmetry.space_group_name_H-M   'P 1'
#
loop_
_entity.id
_entity.type
_entity.pdbx_description
1 polymer ?
#
loop_
_entity_poly.entity_id
_entity_poly.type
_entity_poly.pdbx_seq_one_letter_code
_entity_poly.pdbx_strand_id
1 'polypeptide(L)'
;PAPPFTTSTLQQEASRKLGYGVSRTMLIAQKLYENGYITYMRTDSVNLSNTALGDITNTVKSMYGEKYHQFRKYKTKNESAQEAHEAIRPTYMNNTEVSDPDWQRLYELIWKRTMACQMADAELEKTTAKIEISTNKEELSATGEVLKFDGFLKVYREGKDDDEEEETNEGMLPPLTVGQQLPLKEMMATERFTRPPSRFTEASLVKKLEELGIGRPSTYAPTISTILKRGYVEKREKEGVERFYTVYTLQKNEVSKKLDSEITGAEKSKLFPSDLGLVVTDFLKQYFDDIMDYNFTARIEQEFDEVAEGKMKWNEMIDDFYSPFKKDVEKTIETAERAKGERELGTDPESGKPVVARMGRYGPMIQIGSADEEEKPRFAKIPTGFSIETISFEDAMKLFAAQGTMGQYEEKDVSVGVGRFGPYVKWGDDFVSVPRGTDLSTVDLEKAIHYIKEKQKADAPVGTYDG
;
A
#
# COMPACT_ATOMS: atom_id res chain seq x y z
N PRO A 1 -1.44 -24.91 -12.00
CA PRO A 1 -2.06 -24.53 -10.72
C PRO A 1 -1.03 -24.06 -9.71
N ALA A 2 -1.42 -23.12 -8.88
CA ALA A 2 -0.54 -22.56 -7.85
C ALA A 2 -0.58 -23.41 -6.56
N PRO A 3 0.46 -23.34 -5.70
CA PRO A 3 0.54 -24.15 -4.48
C PRO A 3 -0.59 -23.82 -3.48
N PRO A 4 -0.87 -24.71 -2.50
CA PRO A 4 -1.77 -24.38 -1.39
C PRO A 4 -1.26 -23.18 -0.60
N PHE A 5 -2.12 -22.56 0.19
CA PHE A 5 -1.80 -21.31 0.86
C PHE A 5 -0.73 -21.46 1.94
N THR A 6 0.22 -20.54 1.91
CA THR A 6 1.02 -20.10 3.06
C THR A 6 0.35 -18.87 3.69
N THR A 7 0.85 -18.38 4.82
CA THR A 7 0.34 -17.14 5.42
C THR A 7 0.47 -15.93 4.51
N SER A 8 1.63 -15.78 3.85
CA SER A 8 1.87 -14.67 2.91
C SER A 8 0.91 -14.72 1.72
N THR A 9 0.82 -15.88 1.06
CA THR A 9 -0.02 -16.03 -0.14
C THR A 9 -1.51 -15.92 0.18
N LEU A 10 -1.95 -16.35 1.37
CA LEU A 10 -3.33 -16.13 1.84
C LEU A 10 -3.62 -14.64 2.06
N GLN A 11 -2.71 -13.90 2.71
CA GLN A 11 -2.86 -12.47 2.93
C GLN A 11 -2.93 -11.71 1.60
N GLN A 12 -2.09 -12.08 0.64
CA GLN A 12 -2.10 -11.50 -0.70
C GLN A 12 -3.43 -11.72 -1.42
N GLU A 13 -3.87 -12.97 -1.56
CA GLU A 13 -5.09 -13.29 -2.31
C GLU A 13 -6.36 -12.80 -1.60
N ALA A 14 -6.39 -12.80 -0.25
CA ALA A 14 -7.50 -12.20 0.50
C ALA A 14 -7.60 -10.69 0.29
N SER A 15 -6.47 -9.99 0.17
CA SER A 15 -6.46 -8.56 -0.17
C SER A 15 -6.99 -8.33 -1.58
N ARG A 16 -6.46 -9.05 -2.57
CA ARG A 16 -6.84 -8.91 -3.99
C ARG A 16 -8.30 -9.26 -4.25
N LYS A 17 -8.78 -10.38 -3.70
CA LYS A 17 -10.09 -10.94 -4.05
C LYS A 17 -11.21 -10.56 -3.10
N LEU A 18 -10.89 -10.31 -1.83
CA LEU A 18 -11.91 -10.04 -0.80
C LEU A 18 -11.86 -8.59 -0.29
N GLY A 19 -10.80 -7.84 -0.62
CA GLY A 19 -10.56 -6.50 -0.08
C GLY A 19 -10.16 -6.51 1.41
N TYR A 20 -9.71 -7.66 1.93
CA TYR A 20 -9.35 -7.80 3.34
C TYR A 20 -7.93 -7.29 3.58
N GLY A 21 -7.76 -6.38 4.54
CA GLY A 21 -6.44 -6.01 5.06
C GLY A 21 -5.79 -7.17 5.81
N VAL A 22 -4.47 -7.15 5.94
CA VAL A 22 -3.68 -8.29 6.48
C VAL A 22 -4.12 -8.68 7.89
N SER A 23 -4.45 -7.71 8.74
CA SER A 23 -4.94 -7.96 10.10
C SER A 23 -6.33 -8.60 10.13
N ARG A 24 -7.24 -8.19 9.23
CA ARG A 24 -8.58 -8.79 9.12
C ARG A 24 -8.49 -10.23 8.66
N THR A 25 -7.65 -10.49 7.64
CA THR A 25 -7.42 -11.86 7.14
C THR A 25 -6.93 -12.77 8.25
N MET A 26 -5.94 -12.35 9.05
CA MET A 26 -5.41 -13.17 10.14
C MET A 26 -6.41 -13.38 11.29
N LEU A 27 -7.23 -12.37 11.60
CA LEU A 27 -8.29 -12.51 12.61
C LEU A 27 -9.33 -13.55 12.21
N ILE A 28 -9.77 -13.53 10.95
CA ILE A 28 -10.75 -14.50 10.44
C ILE A 28 -10.13 -15.89 10.33
N ALA A 29 -8.89 -16.00 9.83
CA ALA A 29 -8.17 -17.27 9.76
C ALA A 29 -7.97 -17.89 11.16
N GLN A 30 -7.67 -17.08 12.17
CA GLN A 30 -7.59 -17.55 13.55
C GLN A 30 -8.93 -18.13 14.03
N LYS A 31 -10.05 -17.45 13.77
CA LYS A 31 -11.39 -17.95 14.12
C LYS A 31 -11.71 -19.26 13.38
N LEU A 32 -11.37 -19.36 12.10
CA LEU A 32 -11.56 -20.59 11.32
C LEU A 32 -10.74 -21.75 11.90
N TYR A 33 -9.49 -21.50 12.31
CA TYR A 33 -8.62 -22.49 12.93
C TYR A 33 -9.14 -22.94 14.31
N GLU A 34 -9.50 -22.00 15.18
CA GLU A 34 -10.01 -22.28 16.54
C GLU A 34 -11.33 -23.06 16.53
N ASN A 35 -12.11 -22.93 15.45
CA ASN A 35 -13.34 -23.70 15.23
C ASN A 35 -13.13 -24.98 14.40
N GLY A 36 -11.88 -25.34 14.08
CA GLY A 36 -11.53 -26.58 13.42
C GLY A 36 -11.85 -26.64 11.93
N TYR A 37 -12.06 -25.50 11.25
CA TYR A 37 -12.36 -25.46 9.81
C TYR A 37 -11.11 -25.53 8.93
N ILE A 38 -9.99 -24.95 9.37
CA ILE A 38 -8.74 -24.93 8.62
C ILE A 38 -7.56 -25.38 9.48
N THR A 39 -6.45 -25.74 8.83
CA THR A 39 -5.15 -25.96 9.48
C THR A 39 -4.55 -24.65 10.00
N TYR A 40 -3.44 -24.74 10.73
CA TYR A 40 -2.82 -23.59 11.38
C TYR A 40 -2.42 -22.50 10.36
N MET A 41 -2.88 -21.26 10.60
CA MET A 41 -2.80 -20.16 9.63
C MET A 41 -1.47 -19.40 9.61
N ARG A 42 -0.52 -19.74 10.50
CA ARG A 42 0.83 -19.17 10.55
C ARG A 42 1.83 -20.23 10.10
N THR A 43 2.05 -20.30 8.80
CA THR A 43 2.84 -21.33 8.14
C THR A 43 3.46 -20.75 6.87
N ASP A 44 4.72 -21.07 6.65
CA ASP A 44 5.48 -20.86 5.41
C ASP A 44 5.49 -22.12 4.53
N SER A 45 4.92 -23.22 5.02
CA SER A 45 4.89 -24.51 4.35
C SER A 45 3.78 -24.60 3.30
N VAL A 46 4.12 -25.17 2.14
CA VAL A 46 3.17 -25.57 1.09
C VAL A 46 2.88 -27.08 1.13
N ASN A 47 3.38 -27.78 2.14
CA ASN A 47 3.25 -29.22 2.25
C ASN A 47 1.80 -29.63 2.56
N LEU A 48 1.38 -30.79 2.04
CA LEU A 48 0.10 -31.41 2.31
C LEU A 48 0.36 -32.84 2.78
N SER A 49 -0.27 -33.22 3.89
CA SER A 49 -0.18 -34.58 4.43
C SER A 49 -0.75 -35.61 3.45
N ASN A 50 -0.28 -36.86 3.53
CA ASN A 50 -0.81 -37.93 2.66
C ASN A 50 -2.33 -38.12 2.84
N THR A 51 -2.84 -37.94 4.06
CA THR A 51 -4.27 -37.96 4.36
C THR A 51 -5.02 -36.85 3.63
N ALA A 52 -4.51 -35.62 3.69
CA ALA A 52 -5.10 -34.49 2.98
C ALA A 52 -5.08 -34.69 1.46
N LEU A 53 -3.96 -35.17 0.90
CA LEU A 53 -3.85 -35.46 -0.53
C LEU A 53 -4.88 -36.50 -0.98
N GLY A 54 -5.12 -37.53 -0.17
CA GLY A 54 -6.17 -38.52 -0.41
C GLY A 54 -7.58 -37.92 -0.39
N ASP A 55 -7.88 -37.10 0.62
CA ASP A 55 -9.19 -36.43 0.75
C ASP A 55 -9.45 -35.49 -0.43
N ILE A 56 -8.50 -34.59 -0.74
CA ILE A 56 -8.58 -33.67 -1.89
C ILE A 56 -8.75 -34.45 -3.20
N THR A 57 -8.00 -35.54 -3.39
CA THR A 57 -8.12 -36.39 -4.58
C THR A 57 -9.54 -36.92 -4.75
N ASN A 58 -10.12 -37.46 -3.67
CA ASN A 58 -11.48 -37.99 -3.69
C ASN A 58 -12.50 -36.87 -3.97
N THR A 59 -12.35 -35.71 -3.34
CA THR A 59 -13.25 -34.56 -3.56
C THR A 59 -13.17 -34.06 -5.01
N VAL A 60 -11.97 -33.89 -5.58
CA VAL A 60 -11.79 -33.44 -6.98
C VAL A 60 -12.46 -34.42 -7.95
N LYS A 61 -12.20 -35.73 -7.78
CA LYS A 61 -12.78 -36.77 -8.63
C LYS A 61 -14.30 -36.83 -8.52
N SER A 62 -14.84 -36.69 -7.30
CA SER A 62 -16.28 -36.72 -7.06
C SER A 62 -17.00 -35.49 -7.63
N MET A 63 -16.40 -34.30 -7.57
CA MET A 63 -17.05 -33.05 -7.98
C MET A 63 -16.84 -32.72 -9.46
N TYR A 64 -15.65 -32.99 -10.00
CA TYR A 64 -15.27 -32.56 -11.35
C TYR A 64 -14.99 -33.72 -12.31
N GLY A 65 -14.73 -34.92 -11.79
CA GLY A 65 -14.43 -36.12 -12.56
C GLY A 65 -12.93 -36.41 -12.67
N GLU A 66 -12.61 -37.65 -13.07
CA GLU A 66 -11.23 -38.17 -13.10
C GLU A 66 -10.26 -37.30 -13.92
N LYS A 67 -10.72 -36.78 -15.07
CA LYS A 67 -9.90 -35.94 -15.96
C LYS A 67 -9.43 -34.62 -15.34
N TYR A 68 -10.08 -34.17 -14.26
CA TYR A 68 -9.70 -32.94 -13.55
C TYR A 68 -8.72 -33.20 -12.41
N HIS A 69 -8.44 -34.46 -12.05
CA HIS A 69 -7.47 -34.76 -11.01
C HIS A 69 -6.06 -34.90 -11.59
N GLN A 70 -5.08 -34.28 -10.94
CA GLN A 70 -3.68 -34.52 -11.22
C GLN A 70 -2.88 -34.37 -9.92
N PHE A 71 -2.35 -35.50 -9.45
CA PHE A 71 -1.61 -35.57 -8.20
C PHE A 71 -0.35 -34.70 -8.26
N ARG A 72 -0.18 -33.82 -7.26
CA ARG A 72 0.99 -32.95 -7.13
C ARG A 72 1.50 -32.91 -5.70
N LYS A 73 2.83 -32.90 -5.54
CA LYS A 73 3.48 -32.57 -4.29
C LYS A 73 4.24 -31.26 -4.46
N TYR A 74 3.87 -30.26 -3.67
CA TYR A 74 4.58 -28.99 -3.59
C TYR A 74 5.64 -29.10 -2.49
N LYS A 75 6.79 -28.46 -2.71
CA LYS A 75 7.87 -28.38 -1.73
C LYS A 75 8.16 -26.92 -1.43
N THR A 76 8.41 -26.61 -0.16
CA THR A 76 8.86 -25.30 0.28
C THR A 76 10.30 -25.09 -0.21
N LYS A 77 10.68 -23.85 -0.52
CA LYS A 77 12.04 -23.52 -0.99
C LYS A 77 13.05 -23.40 0.15
N ASN A 78 12.58 -23.06 1.35
CA ASN A 78 13.41 -22.88 2.54
C ASN A 78 13.23 -24.09 3.45
N GLU A 79 14.29 -24.90 3.58
CA GLU A 79 14.37 -26.04 4.50
C GLU A 79 14.67 -25.53 5.92
N SER A 80 13.68 -24.93 6.61
CA SER A 80 13.76 -24.76 8.07
C SER A 80 13.03 -25.93 8.75
N ALA A 81 13.45 -26.32 9.95
CA ALA A 81 12.86 -27.42 10.71
C ALA A 81 11.40 -27.17 11.13
N GLN A 82 10.84 -25.99 10.84
CA GLN A 82 9.41 -25.71 10.97
C GLN A 82 8.54 -26.38 9.90
N GLU A 83 9.13 -27.12 8.93
CA GLU A 83 8.44 -27.97 7.94
C GLU A 83 7.50 -29.05 8.54
N ALA A 84 7.45 -29.20 9.86
CA ALA A 84 6.40 -29.96 10.55
C ALA A 84 4.99 -29.35 10.39
N HIS A 85 4.88 -28.10 9.90
CA HIS A 85 3.61 -27.46 9.61
C HIS A 85 3.10 -27.78 8.21
N GLU A 86 1.78 -27.95 8.12
CA GLU A 86 1.07 -28.13 6.85
C GLU A 86 0.70 -26.77 6.26
N ALA A 87 0.40 -26.73 4.96
CA ALA A 87 -0.20 -25.57 4.31
C ALA A 87 -1.55 -25.21 4.93
N ILE A 88 -2.01 -23.98 4.72
CA ILE A 88 -3.34 -23.52 5.11
C ILE A 88 -4.36 -24.14 4.14
N ARG A 89 -5.17 -25.06 4.66
CA ARG A 89 -6.20 -25.80 3.93
C ARG A 89 -7.41 -26.10 4.81
N PRO A 90 -8.56 -26.48 4.24
CA PRO A 90 -9.65 -27.05 5.02
C PRO A 90 -9.19 -28.29 5.79
N THR A 91 -9.67 -28.48 7.01
CA THR A 91 -9.45 -29.71 7.79
C THR A 91 -10.10 -30.92 7.11
N TYR A 92 -11.31 -30.72 6.59
CA TYR A 92 -12.09 -31.69 5.81
C TYR A 92 -12.52 -31.06 4.48
N MET A 93 -12.16 -31.69 3.36
CA MET A 93 -12.44 -31.13 2.02
C MET A 93 -13.88 -31.28 1.58
N ASN A 94 -14.62 -32.22 2.17
CA ASN A 94 -16.05 -32.40 1.92
C ASN A 94 -16.90 -31.26 2.51
N ASN A 95 -16.37 -30.47 3.46
CA ASN A 95 -17.05 -29.29 3.94
C ASN A 95 -16.76 -28.11 2.98
N THR A 96 -17.82 -27.46 2.53
CA THR A 96 -17.76 -26.32 1.59
C THR A 96 -18.27 -25.03 2.21
N GLU A 97 -18.85 -25.10 3.42
CA GLU A 97 -19.52 -23.98 4.07
C GLU A 97 -19.16 -23.86 5.56
N VAL A 98 -19.16 -22.63 6.05
CA VAL A 98 -19.08 -22.26 7.47
C VAL A 98 -20.24 -21.32 7.80
N SER A 99 -20.65 -21.31 9.06
CA SER A 99 -21.88 -20.62 9.50
C SER A 99 -21.82 -19.09 9.44
N ASP A 100 -20.63 -18.49 9.59
CA ASP A 100 -20.44 -17.04 9.59
C ASP A 100 -20.15 -16.53 8.15
N PRO A 101 -20.94 -15.59 7.59
CA PRO A 101 -20.77 -15.10 6.23
C PRO A 101 -19.42 -14.43 5.95
N ASP A 102 -18.83 -13.74 6.94
CA ASP A 102 -17.53 -13.09 6.80
C ASP A 102 -16.41 -14.12 6.78
N TRP A 103 -16.58 -15.23 7.52
CA TRP A 103 -15.64 -16.35 7.53
C TRP A 103 -15.78 -17.19 6.26
N GLN A 104 -17.00 -17.33 5.73
CA GLN A 104 -17.30 -18.09 4.52
C GLN A 104 -16.49 -17.61 3.33
N ARG A 105 -16.36 -16.30 3.13
CA ARG A 105 -15.58 -15.76 2.01
C ARG A 105 -14.10 -16.15 2.06
N LEU A 106 -13.50 -16.13 3.25
CA LEU A 106 -12.09 -16.54 3.42
C LEU A 106 -11.93 -18.06 3.35
N TYR A 107 -12.86 -18.80 3.95
CA TYR A 107 -12.87 -20.26 3.89
C TYR A 107 -13.02 -20.78 2.46
N GLU A 108 -13.96 -20.22 1.69
CA GLU A 108 -14.18 -20.54 0.28
C GLU A 108 -12.92 -20.27 -0.54
N LEU A 109 -12.22 -19.17 -0.28
CA LEU A 109 -10.95 -18.86 -0.94
C LEU A 109 -9.90 -19.95 -0.65
N ILE A 110 -9.74 -20.33 0.62
CA ILE A 110 -8.82 -21.40 1.07
C ILE A 110 -9.20 -22.75 0.44
N TRP A 111 -10.48 -23.08 0.43
CA TRP A 111 -11.01 -24.32 -0.14
C TRP A 111 -10.74 -24.41 -1.64
N LYS A 112 -11.06 -23.34 -2.39
CA LYS A 112 -10.84 -23.30 -3.85
C LYS A 112 -9.36 -23.40 -4.21
N ARG A 113 -8.48 -22.72 -3.47
CA ARG A 113 -7.02 -22.82 -3.68
C ARG A 113 -6.51 -24.23 -3.41
N THR A 114 -6.99 -24.87 -2.34
CA THR A 114 -6.63 -26.25 -1.98
C THR A 114 -7.09 -27.24 -3.04
N MET A 115 -8.32 -27.11 -3.55
CA MET A 115 -8.82 -27.96 -4.65
C MET A 115 -7.98 -27.77 -5.91
N ALA A 116 -7.81 -26.52 -6.34
CA ALA A 116 -7.11 -26.18 -7.58
C ALA A 116 -5.67 -26.71 -7.60
N CYS A 117 -4.96 -26.76 -6.46
CA CYS A 117 -3.58 -27.22 -6.42
C CYS A 117 -3.41 -28.72 -6.79
N GLN A 118 -4.48 -29.52 -6.68
CA GLN A 118 -4.52 -30.94 -7.10
C GLN A 118 -5.35 -31.18 -8.37
N MET A 119 -5.76 -30.11 -9.07
CA MET A 119 -6.50 -30.21 -10.32
C MET A 119 -5.58 -30.17 -11.53
N ALA A 120 -5.97 -30.81 -12.63
CA ALA A 120 -5.23 -30.84 -13.89
C ALA A 120 -4.91 -29.43 -14.43
N ASP A 121 -3.83 -29.34 -15.20
CA ASP A 121 -3.44 -28.08 -15.86
C ASP A 121 -4.55 -27.61 -16.81
N ALA A 122 -4.68 -26.30 -17.00
CA ALA A 122 -5.52 -25.77 -18.06
C ALA A 122 -4.77 -25.88 -19.39
N GLU A 123 -5.46 -26.29 -20.45
CA GLU A 123 -4.88 -26.42 -21.78
C GLU A 123 -5.41 -25.28 -22.67
N LEU A 124 -4.47 -24.48 -23.16
CA LEU A 124 -4.72 -23.35 -24.06
C LEU A 124 -4.07 -23.64 -25.40
N GLU A 125 -4.80 -23.40 -26.48
CA GLU A 125 -4.25 -23.37 -27.83
C GLU A 125 -3.97 -21.92 -28.22
N LYS A 126 -2.68 -21.58 -28.28
CA LYS A 126 -2.22 -20.25 -28.65
C LYS A 126 -1.89 -20.21 -30.14
N THR A 127 -2.58 -19.35 -30.88
CA THR A 127 -2.31 -19.09 -32.30
C THR A 127 -1.63 -17.73 -32.43
N THR A 128 -0.47 -17.70 -33.07
CA THR A 128 0.22 -16.44 -33.42
C THR A 128 0.24 -16.30 -34.94
N ALA A 129 -0.49 -15.31 -35.45
CA ALA A 129 -0.50 -14.95 -36.85
C ALA A 129 0.53 -13.84 -37.09
N LYS A 130 1.44 -14.09 -38.03
CA LYS A 130 2.36 -13.09 -38.56
C LYS A 130 1.81 -12.56 -39.89
N ILE A 131 1.69 -11.25 -40.00
CA ILE A 131 1.01 -10.59 -41.11
C ILE A 131 2.01 -9.63 -41.76
N GLU A 132 2.43 -9.97 -42.98
CA GLU A 132 3.30 -9.13 -43.78
C GLU A 132 2.54 -7.89 -44.29
N ILE A 133 3.24 -6.75 -44.35
CA ILE A 133 2.69 -5.50 -44.88
C ILE A 133 3.09 -5.34 -46.34
N SER A 134 2.13 -5.23 -47.24
CA SER A 134 2.38 -5.17 -48.69
C SER A 134 3.12 -3.90 -49.18
N THR A 135 3.20 -2.86 -48.34
CA THR A 135 3.78 -1.56 -48.69
C THR A 135 5.16 -1.31 -48.07
N ASN A 136 5.64 -2.15 -47.15
CA ASN A 136 6.94 -2.02 -46.50
C ASN A 136 7.50 -3.38 -46.06
N LYS A 137 8.53 -3.41 -45.20
CA LYS A 137 9.18 -4.64 -44.73
C LYS A 137 8.86 -4.98 -43.28
N GLU A 138 7.97 -4.23 -42.65
CA GLU A 138 7.55 -4.48 -41.28
C GLU A 138 6.52 -5.62 -41.23
N GLU A 139 6.39 -6.22 -40.06
CA GLU A 139 5.46 -7.33 -39.78
C GLU A 139 4.51 -6.91 -38.65
N LEU A 140 3.22 -7.23 -38.80
CA LEU A 140 2.26 -7.16 -37.71
C LEU A 140 2.09 -8.55 -37.09
N SER A 141 1.90 -8.60 -35.78
CA SER A 141 1.59 -9.84 -35.06
C SER A 141 0.20 -9.76 -34.44
N ALA A 142 -0.58 -10.82 -34.60
CA ALA A 142 -1.83 -11.01 -33.88
C ALA A 142 -1.77 -12.34 -33.12
N THR A 143 -2.21 -12.33 -31.87
CA THR A 143 -2.24 -13.49 -31.00
C THR A 143 -3.66 -13.71 -30.52
N GLY A 144 -4.09 -14.96 -30.51
CA GLY A 144 -5.33 -15.35 -29.83
C GLY A 144 -5.20 -16.72 -29.20
N GLU A 145 -5.98 -16.91 -28.15
CA GLU A 145 -5.93 -18.10 -27.31
C GLU A 145 -7.32 -18.74 -27.20
N VAL A 146 -7.37 -20.06 -27.26
CA VAL A 146 -8.60 -20.84 -27.08
C VAL A 146 -8.40 -21.83 -25.94
N LEU A 147 -9.25 -21.75 -24.92
CA LEU A 147 -9.27 -22.72 -23.82
C LEU A 147 -9.82 -24.06 -24.30
N LYS A 148 -8.95 -25.06 -24.45
CA LYS A 148 -9.31 -26.43 -24.82
C LYS A 148 -9.79 -27.23 -23.60
N PHE A 149 -9.16 -27.00 -22.46
CA PHE A 149 -9.52 -27.60 -21.19
C PHE A 149 -9.30 -26.61 -20.05
N ASP A 150 -10.33 -26.40 -19.23
CA ASP A 150 -10.32 -25.42 -18.16
C ASP A 150 -9.51 -25.86 -16.93
N GLY A 151 -9.29 -27.17 -16.73
CA GLY A 151 -8.46 -27.70 -15.64
C GLY A 151 -8.78 -27.05 -14.30
N PHE A 152 -7.74 -26.61 -13.59
CA PHE A 152 -7.88 -25.90 -12.30
C PHE A 152 -8.55 -24.51 -12.40
N LEU A 153 -8.56 -23.86 -13.58
CA LEU A 153 -9.18 -22.54 -13.78
C LEU A 153 -10.70 -22.58 -13.59
N LYS A 154 -11.30 -23.78 -13.65
CA LYS A 154 -12.70 -24.02 -13.32
C LYS A 154 -13.05 -23.63 -11.89
N VAL A 155 -12.08 -23.70 -10.97
CA VAL A 155 -12.28 -23.50 -9.53
C VAL A 155 -11.55 -22.26 -9.03
N TYR A 156 -10.35 -21.99 -9.56
CA TYR A 156 -9.50 -20.92 -9.04
C TYR A 156 -8.72 -20.22 -10.15
N ARG A 157 -8.76 -18.88 -10.15
CA ARG A 157 -7.87 -18.00 -10.93
C ARG A 157 -7.12 -17.12 -9.95
N GLU A 158 -5.80 -17.03 -10.03
CA GLU A 158 -4.99 -16.18 -9.14
C GLU A 158 -5.20 -14.70 -9.47
N GLY A 159 -5.18 -13.82 -8.45
CA GLY A 159 -5.26 -12.38 -8.68
C GLY A 159 -3.91 -11.80 -9.11
N LYS A 160 -3.92 -10.72 -9.89
CA LYS A 160 -2.74 -9.89 -10.18
C LYS A 160 -2.79 -8.62 -9.33
N ASP A 161 -1.62 -8.08 -8.96
CA ASP A 161 -1.48 -6.92 -8.05
C ASP A 161 -1.72 -5.57 -8.75
N ASP A 162 -1.58 -5.53 -10.07
CA ASP A 162 -1.73 -4.32 -10.86
C ASP A 162 -3.10 -4.28 -11.55
N ASP A 163 -3.69 -3.08 -11.59
CA ASP A 163 -4.76 -2.68 -12.52
C ASP A 163 -4.23 -2.61 -13.97
N GLU A 164 -3.28 -3.49 -14.31
CA GLU A 164 -3.19 -3.95 -15.68
C GLU A 164 -4.48 -4.74 -15.89
N GLU A 165 -5.51 -4.03 -16.34
CA GLU A 165 -6.45 -4.63 -17.27
C GLU A 165 -5.58 -5.49 -18.17
N GLU A 166 -5.72 -6.80 -18.06
CA GLU A 166 -5.19 -7.63 -19.09
C GLU A 166 -5.82 -7.06 -20.37
N GLU A 167 -5.02 -6.44 -21.23
CA GLU A 167 -5.31 -6.37 -22.66
C GLU A 167 -5.36 -7.81 -23.24
N THR A 168 -5.69 -8.84 -22.46
CA THR A 168 -6.16 -10.13 -22.95
C THR A 168 -7.67 -10.06 -23.16
N ASN A 169 -8.08 -9.10 -23.99
CA ASN A 169 -9.05 -9.44 -25.03
C ASN A 169 -8.30 -10.23 -26.13
N GLU A 170 -7.54 -11.26 -25.75
CA GLU A 170 -7.02 -12.29 -26.65
C GLU A 170 -8.21 -13.18 -27.04
N GLY A 171 -9.15 -12.56 -27.76
CA GLY A 171 -10.28 -13.26 -28.34
C GLY A 171 -9.78 -14.34 -29.30
N MET A 172 -10.67 -15.27 -29.60
CA MET A 172 -10.40 -16.28 -30.61
C MET A 172 -10.08 -15.61 -31.95
N LEU A 173 -8.90 -15.88 -32.50
CA LEU A 173 -8.60 -15.48 -33.87
C LEU A 173 -9.56 -16.21 -34.82
N PRO A 174 -10.06 -15.53 -35.86
CA PRO A 174 -10.81 -16.23 -36.91
C PRO A 174 -9.92 -17.29 -37.57
N PRO A 175 -10.49 -18.31 -38.23
CA PRO A 175 -9.71 -19.25 -39.03
C PRO A 175 -8.88 -18.48 -40.07
N LEU A 176 -7.56 -18.70 -40.05
CA LEU A 176 -6.60 -18.10 -40.97
C LEU A 176 -5.89 -19.20 -41.77
N THR A 177 -5.48 -18.87 -42.99
CA THR A 177 -4.65 -19.74 -43.84
C THR A 177 -3.40 -19.00 -44.32
N VAL A 178 -2.30 -19.73 -44.49
CA VAL A 178 -1.04 -19.14 -44.99
C VAL A 178 -1.26 -18.58 -46.40
N GLY A 179 -0.86 -17.33 -46.62
CA GLY A 179 -1.06 -16.62 -47.88
C GLY A 179 -2.44 -15.97 -48.05
N GLN A 180 -3.31 -16.07 -47.04
CA GLN A 180 -4.59 -15.35 -47.05
C GLN A 180 -4.37 -13.83 -47.12
N GLN A 181 -5.02 -13.18 -48.08
CA GLN A 181 -5.01 -11.72 -48.14
C GLN A 181 -5.95 -11.14 -47.08
N LEU A 182 -5.40 -10.28 -46.22
CA LEU A 182 -6.14 -9.58 -45.18
C LEU A 182 -6.31 -8.12 -45.57
N PRO A 183 -7.53 -7.66 -45.92
CA PRO A 183 -7.76 -6.26 -46.24
C PRO A 183 -7.65 -5.41 -44.96
N LEU A 184 -6.88 -4.32 -45.04
CA LEU A 184 -6.82 -3.33 -43.97
C LEU A 184 -8.19 -2.64 -43.86
N LYS A 185 -8.86 -2.82 -42.73
CA LYS A 185 -10.11 -2.10 -42.41
C LYS A 185 -9.81 -0.74 -41.79
N GLU A 186 -8.91 -0.74 -40.82
CA GLU A 186 -8.54 0.40 -40.00
C GLU A 186 -7.13 0.20 -39.45
N MET A 187 -6.38 1.28 -39.33
CA MET A 187 -5.13 1.33 -38.57
C MET A 187 -5.21 2.47 -37.56
N MET A 188 -4.92 2.17 -36.30
CA MET A 188 -4.91 3.15 -35.21
C MET A 188 -3.49 3.30 -34.68
N ALA A 189 -3.03 4.54 -34.51
CA ALA A 189 -1.81 4.87 -33.78
C ALA A 189 -2.19 5.70 -32.56
N THR A 190 -2.02 5.10 -31.37
CA THR A 190 -2.38 5.69 -30.09
C THR A 190 -1.12 6.15 -29.37
N GLU A 191 -1.08 7.42 -28.98
CA GLU A 191 -0.05 7.94 -28.08
C GLU A 191 -0.14 7.26 -26.71
N ARG A 192 0.98 6.73 -26.22
CA ARG A 192 1.06 6.05 -24.93
C ARG A 192 2.15 6.69 -24.08
N PHE A 193 1.98 6.60 -22.77
CA PHE A 193 2.92 7.15 -21.79
C PHE A 193 3.42 6.05 -20.86
N THR A 194 4.69 6.12 -20.49
CA THR A 194 5.27 5.25 -19.46
C THR A 194 4.61 5.51 -18.11
N ARG A 195 4.39 4.44 -17.33
CA ARG A 195 3.86 4.51 -15.96
C ARG A 195 5.01 4.32 -14.96
N PRO A 196 5.03 5.05 -13.84
CA PRO A 196 5.98 4.76 -12.76
C PRO A 196 5.63 3.41 -12.10
N PRO A 197 6.56 2.80 -11.34
CA PRO A 197 6.26 1.63 -10.52
C PRO A 197 5.08 1.89 -9.57
N SER A 198 4.15 0.94 -9.49
CA SER A 198 3.01 0.99 -8.58
C SER A 198 3.46 1.08 -7.12
N ARG A 199 2.74 1.88 -6.32
CA ARG A 199 2.91 1.84 -4.86
C ARG A 199 2.48 0.51 -4.27
N PHE A 200 3.02 0.20 -3.10
CA PHE A 200 2.63 -0.99 -2.35
C PHE A 200 1.20 -0.89 -1.81
N THR A 201 0.40 -1.94 -2.01
CA THR A 201 -0.67 -2.33 -1.10
C THR A 201 -0.09 -3.09 0.11
N GLU A 202 -0.88 -3.32 1.16
CA GLU A 202 -0.48 -4.20 2.26
C GLU A 202 -0.02 -5.58 1.73
N ALA A 203 -0.76 -6.17 0.78
CA ALA A 203 -0.43 -7.45 0.16
C ALA A 203 0.90 -7.46 -0.60
N SER A 204 1.11 -6.48 -1.48
CA SER A 204 2.36 -6.39 -2.23
C SER A 204 3.56 -6.07 -1.33
N LEU A 205 3.34 -5.40 -0.19
CA LEU A 205 4.38 -5.21 0.82
C LEU A 205 4.70 -6.52 1.55
N VAL A 206 3.70 -7.33 1.91
CA VAL A 206 3.94 -8.68 2.46
C VAL A 206 4.74 -9.53 1.47
N LYS A 207 4.35 -9.53 0.20
CA LYS A 207 5.09 -10.22 -0.86
C LYS A 207 6.54 -9.76 -0.91
N LYS A 208 6.78 -8.45 -0.86
CA LYS A 208 8.13 -7.90 -0.93
C LYS A 208 8.97 -8.25 0.30
N LEU A 209 8.37 -8.25 1.49
CA LEU A 209 9.01 -8.66 2.74
C LEU A 209 9.42 -10.14 2.67
N GLU A 210 8.53 -11.03 2.23
CA GLU A 210 8.80 -12.45 2.03
C GLU A 210 9.92 -12.69 1.00
N GLU A 211 9.88 -12.01 -0.15
CA GLU A 211 10.93 -12.10 -1.18
C GLU A 211 12.32 -11.68 -0.67
N LEU A 212 12.37 -10.72 0.25
CA LEU A 212 13.61 -10.24 0.85
C LEU A 212 14.03 -11.06 2.08
N GLY A 213 13.25 -12.07 2.49
CA GLY A 213 13.52 -12.85 3.72
C GLY A 213 13.30 -12.07 5.01
N ILE A 214 12.62 -10.92 4.94
CA ILE A 214 12.35 -10.03 6.07
C ILE A 214 10.99 -10.35 6.66
N GLY A 215 10.95 -10.65 7.95
CA GLY A 215 9.73 -11.08 8.64
C GLY A 215 9.39 -12.54 8.41
N ARG A 216 8.33 -12.97 9.10
CA ARG A 216 7.86 -14.34 9.20
C ARG A 216 6.32 -14.36 9.19
N PRO A 217 5.67 -15.52 8.97
CA PRO A 217 4.22 -15.65 9.04
C PRO A 217 3.56 -14.97 10.26
N SER A 218 4.25 -14.95 11.40
CA SER A 218 3.80 -14.34 12.65
C SER A 218 3.95 -12.81 12.69
N THR A 219 4.82 -12.21 11.86
CA THR A 219 5.20 -10.80 11.95
C THR A 219 4.71 -9.92 10.80
N TYR A 220 4.32 -10.47 9.64
CA TYR A 220 3.84 -9.66 8.50
C TYR A 220 2.71 -8.68 8.87
N ALA A 221 1.60 -9.19 9.42
CA ALA A 221 0.45 -8.35 9.79
C ALA A 221 0.76 -7.40 10.96
N PRO A 222 1.43 -7.82 12.05
CA PRO A 222 1.87 -6.91 13.11
C PRO A 222 2.80 -5.78 12.63
N THR A 223 3.76 -6.07 11.74
CA THR A 223 4.69 -5.07 11.21
C THR A 223 3.94 -3.98 10.43
N ILE A 224 3.08 -4.38 9.50
CA ILE A 224 2.26 -3.45 8.70
C ILE A 224 1.32 -2.65 9.61
N SER A 225 0.66 -3.30 10.56
CA SER A 225 -0.20 -2.62 11.54
C SER A 225 0.57 -1.61 12.39
N THR A 226 1.80 -1.93 12.78
CA THR A 226 2.65 -1.05 13.62
C THR A 226 3.08 0.20 12.87
N ILE A 227 3.55 0.09 11.63
CA ILE A 227 4.00 1.25 10.84
C ILE A 227 2.83 2.18 10.49
N LEU A 228 1.64 1.62 10.26
CA LEU A 228 0.40 2.40 10.07
C LEU A 228 -0.02 3.10 11.37
N LYS A 229 -0.09 2.36 12.49
CA LYS A 229 -0.53 2.89 13.80
C LYS A 229 0.42 3.98 14.33
N ARG A 230 1.71 3.86 14.07
CA ARG A 230 2.72 4.86 14.44
C ARG A 230 2.80 6.04 13.47
N GLY A 231 2.04 6.00 12.36
CA GLY A 231 1.98 7.09 11.39
C GLY A 231 3.26 7.26 10.57
N TYR A 232 4.08 6.21 10.43
CA TYR A 232 5.23 6.23 9.49
C TYR A 232 4.77 6.05 8.04
N VAL A 233 3.68 5.32 7.87
CA VAL A 233 3.04 5.07 6.59
C VAL A 233 1.55 5.34 6.75
N GLU A 234 0.91 5.81 5.69
CA GLU A 234 -0.52 6.07 5.64
C GLU A 234 -1.14 5.34 4.45
N LYS A 235 -2.36 4.85 4.64
CA LYS A 235 -3.16 4.33 3.55
C LYS A 235 -3.97 5.48 2.96
N ARG A 236 -3.71 5.82 1.70
CA ARG A 236 -4.36 6.95 1.03
C ARG A 236 -5.02 6.51 -0.27
N GLU A 237 -6.00 7.30 -0.69
CA GLU A 237 -6.53 7.29 -2.04
C GLU A 237 -6.09 8.60 -2.70
N LYS A 238 -5.59 8.50 -3.93
CA LYS A 238 -5.24 9.63 -4.77
C LYS A 238 -6.14 9.58 -5.98
N GLU A 239 -6.91 10.64 -6.20
CA GLU A 239 -7.68 10.78 -7.42
C GLU A 239 -6.73 10.94 -8.61
N GLY A 240 -7.11 10.30 -9.72
CA GLY A 240 -6.38 10.49 -10.97
C GLY A 240 -6.70 11.84 -11.57
N VAL A 241 -5.79 12.33 -12.41
CA VAL A 241 -5.99 13.54 -13.20
C VAL A 241 -6.32 13.15 -14.63
N GLU A 242 -7.21 13.92 -15.26
CA GLU A 242 -7.48 13.76 -16.68
C GLU A 242 -6.24 14.17 -17.49
N ARG A 243 -5.85 13.32 -18.44
CA ARG A 243 -4.81 13.60 -19.41
C ARG A 243 -5.34 13.29 -20.80
N PHE A 244 -5.07 14.19 -21.73
CA PHE A 244 -5.38 13.99 -23.13
C PHE A 244 -4.26 13.26 -23.86
N TYR A 245 -4.64 12.42 -24.82
CA TYR A 245 -3.71 11.72 -25.69
C TYR A 245 -4.21 11.73 -27.14
N THR A 246 -3.28 11.64 -28.07
CA THR A 246 -3.60 11.67 -29.50
C THR A 246 -3.85 10.27 -30.05
N VAL A 247 -4.92 10.13 -30.83
CA VAL A 247 -5.19 8.94 -31.64
C VAL A 247 -5.25 9.35 -33.11
N TYR A 248 -4.43 8.71 -33.93
CA TYR A 248 -4.54 8.80 -35.39
C TYR A 248 -5.24 7.56 -35.92
N THR A 249 -6.25 7.76 -36.75
CA THR A 249 -7.00 6.68 -37.40
C THR A 249 -6.88 6.80 -38.90
N LEU A 250 -6.36 5.77 -39.56
CA LEU A 250 -6.35 5.61 -41.01
C LEU A 250 -7.49 4.67 -41.42
N GLN A 251 -8.46 5.21 -42.15
CA GLN A 251 -9.55 4.45 -42.78
C GLN A 251 -9.80 4.99 -44.18
N LYS A 252 -10.06 4.11 -45.16
CA LYS A 252 -10.33 4.50 -46.56
C LYS A 252 -9.30 5.47 -47.17
N ASN A 253 -8.02 5.31 -46.82
CA ASN A 253 -6.90 6.17 -47.21
C ASN A 253 -6.96 7.63 -46.69
N GLU A 254 -7.83 7.93 -45.74
CA GLU A 254 -7.89 9.22 -45.05
C GLU A 254 -7.36 9.06 -43.62
N VAL A 255 -6.49 9.99 -43.21
CA VAL A 255 -5.99 10.05 -41.83
C VAL A 255 -6.83 11.08 -41.08
N SER A 256 -7.44 10.64 -39.99
CA SER A 256 -8.10 11.52 -39.02
C SER A 256 -7.30 11.57 -37.73
N LYS A 257 -7.32 12.72 -37.07
CA LYS A 257 -6.73 12.93 -35.75
C LYS A 257 -7.84 13.21 -34.76
N LYS A 258 -7.86 12.45 -33.66
CA LYS A 258 -8.75 12.66 -32.53
C LYS A 258 -7.91 12.93 -31.27
N LEU A 259 -8.40 13.84 -30.44
CA LEU A 259 -7.95 13.99 -29.06
C LEU A 259 -8.90 13.17 -28.18
N ASP A 260 -8.36 12.22 -27.44
CA ASP A 260 -9.11 11.44 -26.44
C ASP A 260 -8.56 11.72 -25.05
N SER A 261 -9.25 11.29 -23.99
CA SER A 261 -8.78 11.46 -22.62
C SER A 261 -8.80 10.16 -21.82
N GLU A 262 -7.89 10.09 -20.85
CA GLU A 262 -7.81 9.03 -19.86
C GLU A 262 -7.58 9.64 -18.47
N ILE A 263 -7.98 8.92 -17.43
CA ILE A 263 -7.63 9.26 -16.05
C ILE A 263 -6.29 8.57 -15.72
N THR A 264 -5.30 9.34 -15.29
CA THR A 264 -3.97 8.83 -14.97
C THR A 264 -3.52 9.20 -13.56
N GLY A 265 -2.68 8.37 -12.95
CA GLY A 265 -2.11 8.61 -11.63
C GLY A 265 -3.06 8.42 -10.45
N ALA A 266 -4.21 7.76 -10.67
CA ALA A 266 -5.11 7.33 -9.61
C ALA A 266 -4.46 6.20 -8.80
N GLU A 267 -4.54 6.28 -7.46
CA GLU A 267 -4.00 5.27 -6.56
C GLU A 267 -5.06 4.94 -5.51
N LYS A 268 -5.51 3.68 -5.45
CA LYS A 268 -6.53 3.26 -4.50
C LYS A 268 -5.96 2.35 -3.42
N SER A 269 -6.22 2.69 -2.16
CA SER A 269 -5.82 1.86 -1.00
C SER A 269 -4.32 1.51 -0.96
N LYS A 270 -3.47 2.42 -1.43
CA LYS A 270 -2.01 2.26 -1.45
C LYS A 270 -1.35 2.86 -0.21
N LEU A 271 -0.16 2.37 0.10
CA LEU A 271 0.68 2.81 1.20
C LEU A 271 1.58 3.96 0.74
N PHE A 272 1.51 5.08 1.46
CA PHE A 272 2.33 6.28 1.25
C PHE A 272 3.20 6.50 2.49
N PRO A 273 4.52 6.74 2.34
CA PRO A 273 5.32 7.18 3.48
C PRO A 273 4.81 8.56 3.95
N SER A 274 4.76 8.76 5.26
CA SER A 274 4.52 10.08 5.84
C SER A 274 5.84 10.85 5.94
N ASP A 275 5.77 12.17 6.11
CA ASP A 275 6.96 12.98 6.39
C ASP A 275 7.69 12.50 7.65
N LEU A 276 6.97 12.02 8.66
CA LEU A 276 7.57 11.43 9.85
C LEU A 276 8.34 10.14 9.50
N GLY A 277 7.74 9.28 8.67
CA GLY A 277 8.39 8.05 8.21
C GLY A 277 9.67 8.33 7.43
N LEU A 278 9.65 9.33 6.53
CA LEU A 278 10.83 9.75 5.76
C LEU A 278 11.94 10.27 6.68
N VAL A 279 11.64 11.24 7.55
CA VAL A 279 12.63 11.81 8.48
C VAL A 279 13.25 10.75 9.38
N VAL A 280 12.45 9.81 9.90
CA VAL A 280 12.96 8.70 10.72
C VAL A 280 13.83 7.76 9.88
N THR A 281 13.42 7.44 8.65
CA THR A 281 14.19 6.56 7.76
C THR A 281 15.54 7.17 7.40
N ASP A 282 15.57 8.46 7.04
CA ASP A 282 16.80 9.16 6.68
C ASP A 282 17.76 9.27 7.87
N PHE A 283 17.23 9.57 9.06
CA PHE A 283 18.01 9.58 10.29
C PHE A 283 18.62 8.20 10.57
N LEU A 284 17.81 7.13 10.52
CA LEU A 284 18.31 5.79 10.78
C LEU A 284 19.32 5.34 9.73
N LYS A 285 19.11 5.68 8.45
CA LYS A 285 20.06 5.36 7.38
C LYS A 285 21.39 6.09 7.55
N GLN A 286 21.37 7.34 8.01
CA GLN A 286 22.58 8.13 8.21
C GLN A 286 23.46 7.60 9.36
N TYR A 287 22.84 7.16 10.46
CA TYR A 287 23.56 6.83 11.69
C TYR A 287 23.63 5.32 12.00
N PHE A 288 22.77 4.51 11.36
CA PHE A 288 22.63 3.07 11.58
C PHE A 288 22.51 2.30 10.24
N ASP A 289 23.32 2.66 9.25
CA ASP A 289 23.27 2.13 7.87
C ASP A 289 23.29 0.58 7.85
N ASP A 290 24.17 -0.03 8.65
CA ASP A 290 24.31 -1.49 8.74
C ASP A 290 23.01 -2.20 9.13
N ILE A 291 22.22 -1.62 10.05
CA ILE A 291 20.96 -2.21 10.54
C ILE A 291 19.81 -1.91 9.57
N MET A 292 19.93 -0.83 8.80
CA MET A 292 18.95 -0.44 7.78
C MET A 292 19.11 -1.24 6.47
N ASP A 293 20.16 -2.04 6.33
CA ASP A 293 20.34 -2.95 5.20
C ASP A 293 19.34 -4.11 5.24
N TYR A 294 18.78 -4.43 4.07
CA TYR A 294 17.80 -5.51 3.96
C TYR A 294 18.41 -6.89 4.23
N ASN A 295 19.66 -7.12 3.81
CA ASN A 295 20.32 -8.40 4.04
C ASN A 295 20.69 -8.59 5.51
N PHE A 296 21.02 -7.49 6.22
CA PHE A 296 21.20 -7.54 7.67
C PHE A 296 19.95 -8.09 8.35
N THR A 297 18.79 -7.52 8.06
CA THR A 297 17.52 -7.94 8.70
C THR A 297 17.19 -9.39 8.32
N ALA A 298 17.34 -9.76 7.05
CA ALA A 298 17.10 -11.13 6.59
C ALA A 298 18.03 -12.15 7.26
N ARG A 299 19.30 -11.80 7.46
CA ARG A 299 20.29 -12.64 8.15
C ARG A 299 19.92 -12.82 9.62
N ILE A 300 19.56 -11.76 10.34
CA ILE A 300 19.13 -11.85 11.75
C ILE A 300 17.91 -12.78 11.90
N GLU A 301 16.95 -12.67 10.98
CA GLU A 301 15.79 -13.56 10.96
C GLU A 301 16.19 -15.03 10.74
N GLN A 302 17.17 -15.30 9.87
CA GLN A 302 17.72 -16.65 9.69
C GLN A 302 18.46 -17.15 10.93
N GLU A 303 19.26 -16.30 11.59
CA GLU A 303 19.95 -16.64 12.83
C GLU A 303 18.95 -17.01 13.94
N PHE A 304 17.79 -16.34 14.02
CA PHE A 304 16.71 -16.76 14.92
C PHE A 304 16.16 -18.15 14.61
N ASP A 305 16.04 -18.51 13.33
CA ASP A 305 15.64 -19.86 12.93
C ASP A 305 16.71 -20.90 13.32
N GLU A 306 18.00 -20.59 13.12
CA GLU A 306 19.11 -21.45 13.55
C GLU A 306 19.15 -21.64 15.07
N VAL A 307 18.83 -20.61 15.84
CA VAL A 307 18.66 -20.70 17.29
C VAL A 307 17.48 -21.60 17.66
N ALA A 308 16.33 -21.43 17.02
CA ALA A 308 15.14 -22.25 17.27
C ALA A 308 15.37 -23.74 16.94
N GLU A 309 16.24 -24.03 15.97
CA GLU A 309 16.66 -25.37 15.58
C GLU A 309 17.78 -25.95 16.45
N GLY A 310 18.34 -25.16 17.37
CA GLY A 310 19.48 -25.55 18.20
C GLY A 310 20.81 -25.64 17.44
N LYS A 311 20.89 -25.05 16.23
CA LYS A 311 22.12 -24.94 15.42
C LYS A 311 23.03 -23.80 15.88
N MET A 312 22.46 -22.78 16.55
CA MET A 312 23.16 -21.62 17.10
C MET A 312 22.78 -21.38 18.56
N LYS A 313 23.72 -20.88 19.38
CA LYS A 313 23.43 -20.44 20.74
C LYS A 313 22.96 -18.99 20.75
N TRP A 314 21.78 -18.76 21.31
CA TRP A 314 21.15 -17.44 21.36
C TRP A 314 22.03 -16.36 22.01
N ASN A 315 22.84 -16.70 23.02
CA ASN A 315 23.65 -15.71 23.74
C ASN A 315 24.86 -15.24 22.92
N GLU A 316 25.37 -16.07 22.01
CA GLU A 316 26.46 -15.68 21.09
C GLU A 316 25.90 -14.70 20.04
N MET A 317 24.76 -15.04 19.42
CA MET A 317 24.03 -14.16 18.49
C MET A 317 23.74 -12.76 19.09
N ILE A 318 23.24 -12.71 20.33
CA ILE A 318 22.91 -11.45 20.99
C ILE A 318 24.16 -10.61 21.28
N ASP A 319 25.28 -11.23 21.68
CA ASP A 319 26.52 -10.50 21.94
C ASP A 319 27.11 -9.90 20.67
N ASP A 320 27.10 -10.69 19.57
CA ASP A 320 27.56 -10.27 18.24
C ASP A 320 26.74 -9.10 17.69
N PHE A 321 25.43 -9.06 17.96
CA PHE A 321 24.57 -7.93 17.62
C PHE A 321 24.81 -6.70 18.52
N TYR A 322 24.77 -6.91 19.83
CA TYR A 322 24.66 -5.81 20.79
C TYR A 322 25.96 -5.01 20.93
N SER A 323 27.11 -5.69 20.89
CA SER A 323 28.42 -5.05 21.10
C SER A 323 28.76 -3.97 20.05
N PRO A 324 28.55 -4.19 18.74
CA PRO A 324 28.66 -3.14 17.72
C PRO A 324 27.53 -2.10 17.84
N PHE A 325 26.27 -2.54 17.94
CA PHE A 325 25.12 -1.64 17.98
C PHE A 325 25.22 -0.61 19.11
N LYS A 326 25.69 -1.02 20.29
CA LYS A 326 25.87 -0.11 21.43
C LYS A 326 26.86 1.03 21.10
N LYS A 327 27.94 0.74 20.38
CA LYS A 327 28.92 1.76 19.98
C LYS A 327 28.31 2.76 19.00
N ASP A 328 27.48 2.30 18.07
CA ASP A 328 26.78 3.17 17.15
C ASP A 328 25.78 4.06 17.88
N VAL A 329 25.06 3.53 18.86
CA VAL A 329 24.17 4.32 19.73
C VAL A 329 24.94 5.39 20.50
N GLU A 330 26.04 5.04 21.16
CA GLU A 330 26.87 5.98 21.92
C GLU A 330 27.42 7.10 21.02
N LYS A 331 28.00 6.74 19.88
CA LYS A 331 28.48 7.70 18.87
C LYS A 331 27.37 8.60 18.36
N THR A 332 26.19 8.05 18.08
CA THR A 332 25.04 8.81 17.58
C THR A 332 24.54 9.78 18.62
N ILE A 333 24.48 9.41 19.90
CA ILE A 333 24.08 10.34 20.98
C ILE A 333 25.05 11.52 21.09
N GLU A 334 26.34 11.29 20.89
CA GLU A 334 27.37 12.34 20.95
C GLU A 334 27.41 13.24 19.71
N THR A 335 27.17 12.67 18.53
CA THR A 335 27.47 13.34 17.25
C THR A 335 26.24 13.70 16.43
N ALA A 336 25.07 13.12 16.73
CA ALA A 336 23.89 13.35 15.92
C ALA A 336 23.28 14.72 16.24
N GLU A 337 23.11 15.51 15.19
CA GLU A 337 22.20 16.63 15.24
C GLU A 337 20.77 16.10 15.25
N ARG A 338 19.84 16.83 15.90
CA ARG A 338 18.43 16.47 15.79
C ARG A 338 18.02 16.52 14.33
N ALA A 339 17.55 15.39 13.78
CA ALA A 339 16.92 15.36 12.47
C ALA A 339 15.74 16.35 12.45
N LYS A 340 15.95 17.51 11.83
CA LYS A 340 14.91 18.56 11.76
C LYS A 340 13.91 18.28 10.63
N GLY A 341 14.28 17.44 9.66
CA GLY A 341 13.50 17.22 8.45
C GLY A 341 13.18 18.55 7.76
N GLU A 342 14.20 19.41 7.64
CA GLU A 342 14.06 20.79 7.16
C GLU A 342 14.47 20.87 5.69
N ARG A 343 13.62 21.53 4.89
CA ARG A 343 13.91 21.85 3.50
C ARG A 343 13.58 23.30 3.23
N GLU A 344 14.58 24.06 2.81
CA GLU A 344 14.40 25.46 2.41
C GLU A 344 13.70 25.52 1.04
N LEU A 345 12.63 26.30 0.96
CA LEU A 345 11.82 26.46 -0.25
C LEU A 345 12.14 27.75 -1.00
N GLY A 346 12.65 28.76 -0.29
CA GLY A 346 12.97 30.08 -0.85
C GLY A 346 12.83 31.19 0.18
N THR A 347 12.58 32.41 -0.30
CA THR A 347 12.47 33.62 0.52
C THR A 347 11.10 34.25 0.32
N ASP A 348 10.45 34.63 1.42
CA ASP A 348 9.16 35.31 1.41
C ASP A 348 9.30 36.72 0.79
N PRO A 349 8.55 37.05 -0.28
CA PRO A 349 8.67 38.34 -0.96
C PRO A 349 8.23 39.54 -0.11
N GLU A 350 7.36 39.35 0.88
CA GLU A 350 6.87 40.44 1.74
C GLU A 350 7.84 40.79 2.86
N SER A 351 8.32 39.79 3.60
CA SER A 351 9.19 40.00 4.76
C SER A 351 10.68 39.84 4.48
N GLY A 352 11.06 39.27 3.33
CA GLY A 352 12.44 38.94 3.00
C GLY A 352 13.02 37.76 3.79
N LYS A 353 12.18 37.01 4.51
CA LYS A 353 12.58 35.95 5.43
C LYS A 353 12.61 34.57 4.77
N PRO A 354 13.44 33.61 5.25
CA PRO A 354 13.47 32.26 4.70
C PRO A 354 12.14 31.53 4.93
N VAL A 355 11.73 30.76 3.93
CA VAL A 355 10.55 29.88 3.96
C VAL A 355 11.05 28.43 3.99
N VAL A 356 10.73 27.73 5.07
CA VAL A 356 11.25 26.38 5.35
C VAL A 356 10.10 25.41 5.61
N ALA A 357 10.08 24.29 4.89
CA ALA A 357 9.26 23.14 5.26
C ALA A 357 9.99 22.31 6.31
N ARG A 358 9.33 21.94 7.41
CA ARG A 358 9.98 21.27 8.55
C ARG A 358 9.07 20.33 9.30
N MET A 359 9.66 19.38 10.03
CA MET A 359 8.94 18.59 11.03
C MET A 359 8.82 19.39 12.34
N GLY A 360 7.58 19.67 12.76
CA GLY A 360 7.26 20.28 14.05
C GLY A 360 6.71 19.27 15.05
N ARG A 361 6.49 19.70 16.30
CA ARG A 361 5.90 18.85 17.36
C ARG A 361 4.52 18.29 16.98
N TYR A 362 3.78 18.99 16.13
CA TYR A 362 2.41 18.67 15.73
C TYR A 362 2.32 18.15 14.29
N GLY A 363 3.44 17.74 13.71
CA GLY A 363 3.54 17.24 12.33
C GLY A 363 4.21 18.22 11.38
N PRO A 364 4.14 17.94 10.07
CA PRO A 364 4.80 18.72 9.02
C PRO A 364 4.17 20.12 8.89
N MET A 365 5.03 21.14 8.76
CA MET A 365 4.62 22.54 8.66
C MET A 365 5.58 23.36 7.81
N ILE A 366 5.09 24.50 7.31
CA ILE A 366 5.90 25.57 6.74
C ILE A 366 6.13 26.63 7.81
N GLN A 367 7.35 27.15 7.87
CA GLN A 367 7.78 28.24 8.74
C GLN A 367 8.33 29.39 7.87
N ILE A 368 7.89 30.62 8.14
CA ILE A 368 8.51 31.85 7.60
C ILE A 368 9.24 32.57 8.73
N GLY A 369 10.52 32.88 8.51
CA GLY A 369 11.40 33.52 9.50
C GLY A 369 11.97 32.56 10.55
N SER A 370 12.87 33.05 11.39
CA SER A 370 13.49 32.27 12.46
C SER A 370 12.94 32.61 13.84
N ALA A 371 13.17 31.74 14.84
CA ALA A 371 12.75 31.98 16.21
C ALA A 371 13.62 33.03 16.95
N ASP A 372 14.76 33.37 16.36
CA ASP A 372 15.79 34.25 16.95
C ASP A 372 15.65 35.71 16.47
N GLU A 373 14.63 36.02 15.67
CA GLU A 373 14.30 37.36 15.19
C GLU A 373 13.31 38.09 16.12
N GLU A 374 13.37 39.44 16.14
CA GLU A 374 12.45 40.29 16.93
C GLU A 374 10.96 40.03 16.57
N GLU A 375 10.70 39.71 15.31
CA GLU A 375 9.38 39.32 14.83
C GLU A 375 9.19 37.81 14.91
N LYS A 376 8.09 37.38 15.54
CA LYS A 376 7.77 35.97 15.71
C LYS A 376 7.60 35.25 14.36
N PRO A 377 8.14 34.03 14.20
CA PRO A 377 7.97 33.26 12.98
C PRO A 377 6.50 32.90 12.74
N ARG A 378 6.11 32.84 11.47
CA ARG A 378 4.77 32.46 11.03
C ARG A 378 4.76 30.97 10.66
N PHE A 379 3.66 30.29 10.94
CA PHE A 379 3.52 28.85 10.69
C PHE A 379 2.24 28.48 9.94
N ALA A 380 2.38 27.63 8.94
CA ALA A 380 1.25 27.00 8.24
C ALA A 380 1.40 25.48 8.29
N LYS A 381 0.31 24.75 8.57
CA LYS A 381 0.34 23.29 8.58
C LYS A 381 0.37 22.77 7.14
N ILE A 382 1.19 21.76 6.85
CA ILE A 382 1.15 21.06 5.57
C ILE A 382 -0.11 20.15 5.56
N PRO A 383 -1.04 20.31 4.60
CA PRO A 383 -2.24 19.47 4.53
C PRO A 383 -1.92 18.01 4.17
N THR A 384 -2.83 17.10 4.52
CA THR A 384 -2.75 15.69 4.09
C THR A 384 -2.70 15.62 2.56
N GLY A 385 -1.75 14.86 2.02
CA GLY A 385 -1.52 14.75 0.57
C GLY A 385 -0.31 15.53 0.07
N PHE A 386 0.12 16.57 0.79
CA PHE A 386 1.41 17.23 0.59
C PHE A 386 2.49 16.59 1.49
N SER A 387 3.75 16.84 1.13
CA SER A 387 4.92 16.36 1.87
C SER A 387 5.95 17.49 1.95
N ILE A 388 6.74 17.49 3.02
CA ILE A 388 7.93 18.34 3.18
C ILE A 388 8.85 18.20 1.95
N GLU A 389 8.96 16.98 1.39
CA GLU A 389 9.82 16.65 0.26
C GLU A 389 9.28 17.08 -1.11
N THR A 390 7.99 17.39 -1.24
CA THR A 390 7.38 17.65 -2.56
C THR A 390 6.59 18.94 -2.66
N ILE A 391 6.29 19.61 -1.54
CA ILE A 391 5.53 20.86 -1.56
C ILE A 391 6.30 21.96 -2.29
N SER A 392 5.67 22.65 -3.25
CA SER A 392 6.31 23.76 -3.96
C SER A 392 6.34 25.03 -3.10
N PHE A 393 7.25 25.96 -3.41
CA PHE A 393 7.25 27.28 -2.78
C PHE A 393 5.91 27.99 -2.98
N GLU A 394 5.36 27.94 -4.19
CA GLU A 394 4.07 28.55 -4.52
C GLU A 394 2.92 27.99 -3.66
N ASP A 395 2.85 26.67 -3.51
CA ASP A 395 1.81 26.04 -2.69
C ASP A 395 2.00 26.33 -1.20
N ALA A 396 3.25 26.36 -0.72
CA ALA A 396 3.56 26.77 0.64
C ALA A 396 3.09 28.20 0.94
N MET A 397 3.29 29.14 0.01
CA MET A 397 2.83 30.52 0.15
C MET A 397 1.29 30.63 0.11
N LYS A 398 0.61 29.82 -0.71
CA LYS A 398 -0.87 29.76 -0.71
C LYS A 398 -1.44 29.37 0.66
N LEU A 399 -0.75 28.53 1.43
CA LEU A 399 -1.19 28.15 2.78
C LEU A 399 -1.19 29.34 3.74
N PHE A 400 -0.27 30.28 3.60
CA PHE A 400 -0.25 31.51 4.40
C PHE A 400 -1.26 32.55 3.94
N ALA A 401 -1.52 32.63 2.63
CA ALA A 401 -2.59 33.48 2.10
C ALA A 401 -3.97 33.04 2.61
N ALA A 402 -4.20 31.72 2.76
CA ALA A 402 -5.42 31.16 3.34
C ALA A 402 -5.57 31.41 4.85
N GLN A 403 -4.48 31.77 5.55
CA GLN A 403 -4.48 32.15 6.98
C GLN A 403 -4.62 33.67 7.20
N GLY A 404 -4.97 34.44 6.16
CA GLY A 404 -5.30 35.86 6.29
C GLY A 404 -6.46 36.11 7.26
N THR A 405 -6.64 37.38 7.65
CA THR A 405 -7.76 37.81 8.49
C THR A 405 -9.09 37.34 7.88
N MET A 406 -9.84 36.57 8.66
CA MET A 406 -11.14 35.98 8.29
C MET A 406 -12.28 37.01 8.31
N GLY A 407 -11.98 38.25 8.69
CA GLY A 407 -12.92 39.33 8.91
C GLY A 407 -12.72 39.97 10.29
N GLN A 408 -13.67 40.81 10.70
CA GLN A 408 -13.69 41.43 12.02
C GLN A 408 -14.92 40.97 12.82
N TYR A 409 -14.73 40.76 14.11
CA TYR A 409 -15.80 40.53 15.08
C TYR A 409 -15.58 41.49 16.25
N GLU A 410 -16.59 42.30 16.59
CA GLU A 410 -16.47 43.35 17.63
C GLU A 410 -15.26 44.28 17.41
N GLU A 411 -15.07 44.77 16.18
CA GLU A 411 -13.97 45.65 15.75
C GLU A 411 -12.54 45.08 15.91
N LYS A 412 -12.43 43.80 16.30
CA LYS A 412 -11.16 43.08 16.38
C LYS A 412 -11.03 42.10 15.21
N ASP A 413 -9.84 42.06 14.64
CA ASP A 413 -9.48 41.13 13.58
C ASP A 413 -9.54 39.68 14.07
N VAL A 414 -10.17 38.81 13.27
CA VAL A 414 -10.27 37.37 13.52
C VAL A 414 -9.36 36.63 12.56
N SER A 415 -8.56 35.69 13.06
CA SER A 415 -7.78 34.76 12.25
C SER A 415 -7.66 33.41 12.95
N VAL A 416 -7.24 32.37 12.24
CA VAL A 416 -6.96 31.06 12.84
C VAL A 416 -5.49 30.70 12.67
N GLY A 417 -4.95 29.97 13.63
CA GLY A 417 -3.58 29.51 13.57
C GLY A 417 -3.34 28.28 14.43
N VAL A 418 -2.14 27.74 14.35
CA VAL A 418 -1.67 26.67 15.23
C VAL A 418 -0.53 27.20 16.09
N GLY A 419 -0.71 27.14 17.41
CA GLY A 419 0.27 27.62 18.38
C GLY A 419 0.89 26.48 19.17
N ARG A 420 1.74 26.82 20.14
CA ARG A 420 2.43 25.85 21.01
C ARG A 420 1.53 24.91 21.84
N PHE A 421 0.22 25.17 21.89
CA PHE A 421 -0.76 24.41 22.68
C PHE A 421 -1.89 23.75 21.86
N GLY A 422 -1.91 23.95 20.54
CA GLY A 422 -2.97 23.46 19.66
C GLY A 422 -3.50 24.54 18.70
N PRO A 423 -4.54 24.21 17.92
CA PRO A 423 -5.23 25.17 17.06
C PRO A 423 -5.92 26.25 17.90
N TYR A 424 -5.95 27.48 17.38
CA TYR A 424 -6.57 28.61 18.04
C TYR A 424 -7.24 29.56 17.04
N VAL A 425 -8.25 30.29 17.51
CA VAL A 425 -8.76 31.52 16.89
C VAL A 425 -8.08 32.69 17.58
N LYS A 426 -7.43 33.57 16.82
CA LYS A 426 -6.95 34.88 17.28
C LYS A 426 -8.07 35.90 17.09
N TRP A 427 -8.35 36.67 18.12
CA TRP A 427 -9.36 37.74 18.11
C TRP A 427 -8.74 39.00 18.71
N GLY A 428 -8.25 39.91 17.87
CA GLY A 428 -7.37 41.00 18.31
C GLY A 428 -6.08 40.44 18.93
N ASP A 429 -5.82 40.74 20.20
CA ASP A 429 -4.70 40.17 20.96
C ASP A 429 -5.05 38.89 21.74
N ASP A 430 -6.32 38.48 21.71
CA ASP A 430 -6.81 37.33 22.47
C ASP A 430 -6.66 36.03 21.68
N PHE A 431 -6.23 34.97 22.37
CA PHE A 431 -6.10 33.62 21.80
C PHE A 431 -7.16 32.68 22.39
N VAL A 432 -7.99 32.10 21.53
CA VAL A 432 -9.08 31.18 21.88
C VAL A 432 -8.72 29.77 21.44
N SER A 433 -8.56 28.84 22.38
CA SER A 433 -8.23 27.45 22.08
C SER A 433 -9.39 26.76 21.36
N VAL A 434 -9.06 26.06 20.27
CA VAL A 434 -10.00 25.25 19.49
C VAL A 434 -9.77 23.77 19.85
N PRO A 435 -10.80 22.88 19.79
CA PRO A 435 -10.61 21.45 20.04
C PRO A 435 -9.44 20.85 19.25
N ARG A 436 -8.68 19.97 19.91
CA ARG A 436 -7.55 19.31 19.27
C ARG A 436 -8.04 18.39 18.16
N GLY A 437 -7.44 18.53 16.97
CA GLY A 437 -7.82 17.76 15.78
C GLY A 437 -8.79 18.49 14.84
N THR A 438 -9.27 19.69 15.19
CA THR A 438 -10.06 20.52 14.28
C THR A 438 -9.23 20.91 13.05
N ASP A 439 -9.78 20.65 11.86
CA ASP A 439 -9.21 21.10 10.60
C ASP A 439 -9.47 22.59 10.40
N LEU A 440 -8.42 23.41 10.55
CA LEU A 440 -8.50 24.87 10.44
C LEU A 440 -8.94 25.35 9.06
N SER A 441 -8.74 24.56 8.00
CA SER A 441 -9.23 24.91 6.67
C SER A 441 -10.76 24.90 6.56
N THR A 442 -11.42 24.23 7.51
CA THR A 442 -12.90 24.13 7.60
C THR A 442 -13.52 25.11 8.60
N VAL A 443 -12.70 25.93 9.26
CA VAL A 443 -13.13 26.96 10.22
C VAL A 443 -13.33 28.26 9.46
N ASP A 444 -14.58 28.61 9.21
CA ASP A 444 -14.98 29.91 8.67
C ASP A 444 -15.17 30.95 9.79
N LEU A 445 -15.45 32.20 9.40
CA LEU A 445 -15.66 33.30 10.35
C LEU A 445 -16.79 32.99 11.36
N GLU A 446 -17.87 32.32 10.93
CA GLU A 446 -18.99 31.98 11.81
C GLU A 446 -18.59 30.98 12.90
N LYS A 447 -17.86 29.92 12.54
CA LYS A 447 -17.30 28.96 13.52
C LYS A 447 -16.26 29.62 14.42
N ALA A 448 -15.43 30.51 13.88
CA ALA A 448 -14.46 31.26 14.66
C ALA A 448 -15.16 32.14 15.74
N ILE A 449 -16.23 32.85 15.35
CA ILE A 449 -17.07 33.63 16.27
C ILE A 449 -17.73 32.72 17.32
N HIS A 450 -18.16 31.52 16.93
CA HIS A 450 -18.74 30.57 17.88
C HIS A 450 -17.75 30.22 19.00
N TYR A 451 -16.50 29.87 18.67
CA TYR A 451 -15.47 29.59 19.68
C TYR A 451 -15.16 30.81 20.56
N ILE A 452 -15.12 32.01 19.97
CA ILE A 452 -14.93 33.27 20.72
C ILE A 452 -16.05 33.45 21.76
N LYS A 453 -17.31 33.26 21.37
CA LYS A 453 -18.47 33.37 22.26
C LYS A 453 -18.48 32.31 23.36
N GLU A 454 -18.09 31.07 23.05
CA GLU A 454 -17.98 30.02 24.07
C GLU A 454 -16.94 30.39 25.14
N LYS A 455 -15.79 30.95 24.71
CA LYS A 455 -14.77 31.43 25.64
C LYS A 455 -15.25 32.63 26.46
N GLN A 456 -15.87 33.63 25.83
CA GLN A 456 -16.44 34.78 26.53
C GLN A 456 -17.47 34.36 27.60
N LYS A 457 -18.27 33.32 27.31
CA LYS A 457 -19.23 32.75 28.26
C LYS A 457 -18.56 31.99 29.41
N ALA A 458 -17.45 31.29 29.13
CA ALA A 458 -16.66 30.61 30.15
C ALA A 458 -15.90 31.57 31.07
N ASP A 459 -15.45 32.71 30.53
CA ASP A 459 -14.73 33.77 31.26
C ASP A 459 -15.67 34.76 31.97
N ALA A 460 -16.99 34.66 31.77
CA ALA A 460 -17.98 35.51 32.43
C ALA A 460 -18.04 35.23 33.95
N PRO A 461 -18.11 36.28 34.80
CA PRO A 461 -18.11 36.10 36.25
C PRO A 461 -19.35 35.32 36.73
N VAL A 462 -19.13 34.32 37.58
CA VAL A 462 -20.18 33.40 38.10
C VAL A 462 -21.08 34.06 39.16
N GLY A 463 -20.85 35.34 39.49
CA GLY A 463 -21.69 36.16 40.35
C GLY A 463 -21.01 37.48 40.71
N THR A 464 -21.79 38.54 40.87
CA THR A 464 -21.34 39.82 41.43
C THR A 464 -21.73 39.89 42.91
N TYR A 465 -20.75 40.18 43.76
CA TYR A 465 -20.98 40.45 45.18
C TYR A 465 -21.21 41.96 45.35
N ASP A 466 -22.46 42.34 45.61
CA ASP A 466 -22.77 43.68 46.12
C ASP A 466 -22.48 43.67 47.63
N GLY A 467 -21.52 44.50 48.04
CA GLY A 467 -21.02 44.60 49.41
C GLY A 467 -22.05 45.04 50.44
#